data_AF-A0A2M7UE48-F1
#
_entry.id   AF-A0A2M7UE48-F1
#
_cell.length_a   1.000
_cell.length_b   1.000
_cell.length_c   1.000
_cell.angle_alpha   90.00
_cell.angle_beta   90.00
_cell.angle_gamma   90.00
#
_symmetry.space_group_name_H-M   'P 1'
#
loop_
_entity.id
_entity.type
_entity.pdbx_description
1 polymer ?
#
loop_
_entity_poly.entity_id
_entity_poly.type
_entity_poly.pdbx_seq_one_letter_code
_entity_poly.pdbx_strand_id
1 'polypeptide(L)'
;MTKNKKGTKIAIIGGSGLDDPQIMAGAEEIEVETPFGRPAAALVVGEIGGREVVVLARHGKDHSIMPTKVPFQANVWALKKIGCSHILATTA
;
A
#
# COMPACT_ATOMS: atom_id res chain seq x y z
N MET A 1 -31.07 10.51 0.28
CA MET A 1 -29.78 10.41 0.99
C MET A 1 -28.82 9.59 0.13
N THR A 2 -28.04 10.24 -0.72
CA THR A 2 -27.05 9.59 -1.57
C THR A 2 -25.91 9.09 -0.70
N LYS A 3 -25.77 7.77 -0.55
CA LYS A 3 -24.54 7.18 -0.02
C LYS A 3 -23.43 7.65 -0.95
N ASN A 4 -22.54 8.50 -0.44
CA ASN A 4 -21.33 8.88 -1.13
C ASN A 4 -20.51 7.58 -1.30
N LYS A 5 -20.63 6.90 -2.44
CA LYS A 5 -19.80 5.73 -2.75
C LYS A 5 -18.37 6.27 -2.89
N LYS A 6 -17.61 6.31 -1.79
CA LYS A 6 -16.15 6.39 -1.89
C LYS A 6 -15.74 5.31 -2.88
N GLY A 7 -14.99 5.69 -3.92
CA GLY A 7 -14.42 4.73 -4.85
C GLY A 7 -13.67 3.64 -4.07
N THR A 8 -13.73 2.40 -4.54
CA THR A 8 -12.91 1.32 -4.02
C THR A 8 -11.45 1.71 -4.18
N LYS A 9 -10.76 1.93 -3.07
CA LYS A 9 -9.30 2.09 -3.04
C LYS A 9 -8.68 0.73 -2.70
N ILE A 10 -7.85 0.21 -3.59
CA ILE A 10 -7.30 -1.14 -3.49
C ILE A 10 -5.85 -1.05 -3.05
N ALA A 11 -5.49 -1.77 -2.00
CA ALA A 11 -4.09 -1.93 -1.62
C ALA A 11 -3.52 -3.22 -2.22
N ILE A 12 -2.27 -3.16 -2.65
CA ILE A 12 -1.45 -4.30 -3.05
C ILE A 12 -0.26 -4.38 -2.09
N ILE A 13 -0.17 -5.45 -1.32
CA ILE A 13 1.00 -5.77 -0.51
C ILE A 13 1.81 -6.80 -1.29
N GLY A 14 2.95 -6.39 -1.85
CA GLY A 14 3.78 -7.27 -2.67
C GLY A 14 5.25 -7.26 -2.29
N GLY A 15 5.98 -8.20 -2.89
CA GLY A 15 7.44 -8.20 -2.97
C GLY A 15 7.95 -7.38 -4.16
N SER A 16 9.21 -7.58 -4.53
CA SER A 16 9.91 -6.87 -5.61
C SER A 16 9.12 -6.90 -6.94
N GLY A 17 9.06 -5.77 -7.68
CA GLY A 17 8.50 -5.71 -9.04
C GLY A 17 7.17 -4.99 -9.22
N LEU A 18 6.60 -4.40 -8.15
CA LEU A 18 5.39 -3.54 -8.21
C LEU A 18 5.71 -2.04 -8.12
N ASP A 19 7.00 -1.73 -8.11
CA ASP A 19 7.62 -0.41 -8.07
C ASP A 19 7.87 0.18 -9.46
N ASP A 20 7.49 -0.52 -10.53
CA ASP A 20 7.57 -0.01 -11.90
C ASP A 20 6.57 1.16 -12.10
N PRO A 21 7.06 2.40 -12.32
CA PRO A 21 6.22 3.57 -12.53
C PRO A 21 5.30 3.46 -13.76
N GLN A 22 5.58 2.56 -14.70
CA GLN A 22 4.73 2.34 -15.87
C GLN A 22 3.38 1.69 -15.52
N ILE A 23 3.28 1.05 -14.36
CA ILE A 23 2.08 0.33 -13.94
C ILE A 23 1.03 1.27 -13.35
N MET A 24 1.45 2.43 -12.79
CA MET A 24 0.58 3.35 -12.07
C MET A 24 0.68 4.78 -12.60
N ALA A 25 -0.44 5.30 -13.10
CA ALA A 25 -0.53 6.70 -13.51
C ALA A 25 -0.52 7.62 -12.27
N GLY A 26 0.27 8.70 -12.33
CA GLY A 26 0.34 9.70 -11.26
C GLY A 26 0.88 9.16 -9.93
N ALA A 27 1.80 8.20 -9.98
CA ALA A 27 2.36 7.58 -8.78
C ALA A 27 3.08 8.61 -7.88
N GLU A 28 2.72 8.63 -6.59
CA GLU A 28 3.35 9.44 -5.55
C GLU A 28 3.67 8.60 -4.31
N GLU A 29 4.77 8.90 -3.63
CA GLU A 29 5.11 8.28 -2.34
C GLU A 29 4.55 9.12 -1.19
N ILE A 30 3.84 8.48 -0.26
CA ILE A 30 3.36 9.11 0.97
C ILE A 30 3.83 8.37 2.22
N GLU A 31 4.25 9.14 3.22
CA GLU A 31 4.60 8.63 4.53
C GLU A 31 3.37 8.64 5.45
N VAL A 32 3.17 7.54 6.19
CA VAL A 32 1.99 7.37 7.06
C VAL A 32 2.41 6.95 8.45
N GLU A 33 2.23 7.84 9.42
CA GLU A 33 2.39 7.51 10.83
C GLU A 33 1.25 6.63 11.34
N THR A 34 1.62 5.62 12.14
CA THR A 34 0.68 4.69 12.78
C THR A 34 0.96 4.54 14.27
N PRO A 35 -0.05 4.18 15.08
CA PRO A 35 0.15 3.84 16.50
C PRO A 35 1.05 2.63 16.73
N PHE A 36 1.35 1.84 15.69
CA PHE A 36 2.15 0.61 15.75
C PHE A 36 3.59 0.83 15.23
N GLY A 37 4.00 2.09 15.06
CA GLY A 37 5.28 2.46 14.46
C GLY A 37 5.17 2.75 12.96
N ARG A 38 6.32 2.71 12.27
CA ARG A 38 6.38 2.98 10.83
C ARG A 38 6.01 1.73 10.02
N PRO A 39 5.30 1.89 8.89
CA PRO A 39 5.14 0.81 7.91
C PRO A 39 6.51 0.35 7.37
N ALA A 40 6.51 -0.78 6.66
CA ALA A 40 7.71 -1.35 6.05
C ALA A 40 8.39 -0.42 5.03
N ALA A 41 7.60 0.42 4.35
CA ALA A 41 8.03 1.44 3.41
C ALA A 41 6.96 2.54 3.29
N ALA A 42 7.28 3.65 2.63
CA ALA A 42 6.30 4.61 2.15
C ALA A 42 5.24 3.90 1.28
N LEU A 43 4.01 4.42 1.30
CA LEU A 43 2.95 3.93 0.43
C LEU A 43 3.07 4.61 -0.92
N VAL A 44 3.06 3.82 -2.01
CA VAL A 44 2.98 4.38 -3.37
C VAL A 44 1.51 4.45 -3.76
N VAL A 45 0.98 5.64 -4.00
CA VAL A 45 -0.42 5.88 -4.36
C VAL A 45 -0.48 6.33 -5.82
N GLY A 46 -1.47 5.84 -6.56
CA GLY A 46 -1.68 6.24 -7.96
C GLY A 46 -2.90 5.55 -8.54
N GLU A 47 -2.98 5.50 -9.86
CA GLU A 47 -4.15 4.96 -10.56
C GLU A 47 -3.81 3.83 -11.52
N ILE A 48 -4.61 2.76 -11.50
CA ILE A 48 -4.58 1.69 -12.50
C ILE A 48 -5.99 1.54 -13.07
N GLY A 49 -6.14 1.81 -14.37
CA GLY A 49 -7.40 1.61 -15.10
C GLY A 49 -8.61 2.34 -14.49
N GLY A 50 -8.50 3.61 -14.11
CA GLY A 50 -9.62 4.34 -13.49
C GLY A 50 -9.71 4.20 -11.98
N ARG A 51 -8.80 3.45 -11.34
CA ARG A 51 -8.93 3.06 -9.93
C ARG A 51 -7.73 3.43 -9.08
N GLU A 52 -8.01 4.08 -7.95
CA GLU A 52 -6.98 4.35 -6.94
C GLU A 52 -6.41 3.03 -6.39
N VAL A 53 -5.11 2.88 -6.58
CA VAL A 53 -4.32 1.74 -6.10
C VAL A 53 -3.23 2.25 -5.18
N VAL A 54 -2.93 1.47 -4.15
CA VAL A 54 -1.86 1.73 -3.20
C VAL A 54 -0.95 0.52 -3.15
N VAL A 55 0.35 0.69 -3.37
CA VAL A 55 1.34 -0.37 -3.25
C VAL A 55 2.15 -0.18 -1.97
N LEU A 56 2.37 -1.28 -1.25
CA LEU A 56 3.26 -1.35 -0.09
C LEU A 56 4.24 -2.52 -0.23
N ALA A 57 5.53 -2.19 -0.27
CA ALA A 57 6.60 -3.19 -0.28
C ALA A 57 6.70 -3.86 1.10
N ARG A 58 6.34 -5.16 1.18
CA ARG A 58 6.26 -5.90 2.46
C ARG A 58 7.60 -5.97 3.20
N HIS A 59 8.70 -6.07 2.45
CA HIS A 59 10.06 -6.23 2.97
C HIS A 59 10.87 -4.92 2.95
N GLY A 60 10.18 -3.78 2.80
CA GLY A 60 10.83 -2.49 2.56
C GLY A 60 11.26 -2.33 1.09
N LYS A 61 11.55 -1.08 0.70
CA LYS A 61 11.93 -0.72 -0.68
C LYS A 61 13.18 -1.48 -1.15
N ASP A 62 14.15 -1.64 -0.27
CA ASP A 62 15.42 -2.34 -0.56
C ASP A 62 15.40 -3.84 -0.18
N HIS A 63 14.22 -4.41 0.09
CA HIS A 63 14.08 -5.81 0.53
C HIS A 63 14.89 -6.15 1.80
N SER A 64 15.09 -5.19 2.70
CA SER A 64 15.96 -5.32 3.87
C SER A 64 15.27 -5.91 5.11
N ILE A 65 13.93 -5.97 5.13
CA ILE A 65 13.17 -6.44 6.30
C ILE A 65 12.89 -7.94 6.19
N MET A 66 13.44 -8.73 7.10
CA MET A 66 13.18 -10.17 7.18
C MET A 66 11.70 -10.48 7.46
N PRO A 67 11.17 -11.63 6.99
CA PRO A 67 9.76 -12.00 7.18
C PRO A 67 9.25 -11.91 8.62
N THR A 68 10.07 -12.32 9.60
CA THR A 68 9.73 -12.28 11.04
C THR A 68 9.79 -10.88 11.66
N LYS A 69 10.26 -9.88 10.92
CA LYS A 69 10.41 -8.49 11.35
C LYS A 69 9.49 -7.53 10.61
N VAL A 70 8.62 -8.03 9.73
CA VAL A 70 7.66 -7.20 9.01
C VAL A 70 6.68 -6.55 10.01
N PRO A 71 6.50 -5.21 9.97
CA PRO A 71 5.60 -4.50 10.87
C PRO A 71 4.13 -4.62 10.40
N PHE A 72 3.55 -5.82 10.46
CA PHE A 72 2.23 -6.12 9.90
C PHE A 72 1.12 -5.19 10.41
N GLN A 73 1.12 -4.84 11.70
CA GLN A 73 0.13 -3.94 12.27
C GLN A 73 0.24 -2.52 11.69
N ALA A 74 1.45 -1.97 11.57
CA ALA A 74 1.66 -0.66 10.96
C ALA A 74 1.26 -0.68 9.48
N ASN A 75 1.63 -1.72 8.74
CA ASN A 75 1.27 -1.89 7.33
C ASN A 75 -0.25 -1.85 7.12
N VAL A 76 -1.00 -2.72 7.80
CA VAL A 76 -2.46 -2.80 7.64
C VAL A 76 -3.14 -1.53 8.16
N TRP A 77 -2.64 -0.95 9.25
CA TRP A 77 -3.20 0.29 9.80
C TRP A 77 -3.02 1.47 8.86
N ALA A 78 -1.84 1.62 8.24
CA ALA A 78 -1.57 2.68 7.28
C ALA A 78 -2.52 2.60 6.08
N LEU A 79 -2.68 1.41 5.49
CA LEU A 79 -3.61 1.17 4.39
C LEU A 79 -5.07 1.48 4.78
N LYS A 80 -5.48 1.09 5.99
CA LYS A 80 -6.81 1.41 6.51
C LYS A 80 -7.01 2.91 6.68
N LYS A 81 -6.01 3.61 7.21
CA LYS A 81 -6.04 5.06 7.49
C LYS A 81 -6.23 5.88 6.22
N ILE A 82 -5.59 5.49 5.11
CA ILE A 82 -5.72 6.19 3.82
C ILE A 82 -6.96 5.76 3.01
N GLY A 83 -7.83 4.93 3.59
CA GLY A 83 -9.13 4.59 3.03
C GLY A 83 -9.17 3.37 2.12
N CYS A 84 -8.12 2.52 2.10
CA CYS A 84 -8.18 1.25 1.38
C CYS A 84 -9.29 0.37 1.96
N SER A 85 -10.08 -0.23 1.07
CA SER A 85 -11.18 -1.13 1.43
C SER A 85 -10.87 -2.59 1.13
N HIS A 86 -9.89 -2.85 0.26
CA HIS A 86 -9.47 -4.19 -0.15
C HIS A 86 -7.94 -4.27 -0.10
N ILE A 87 -7.41 -5.45 0.22
CA ILE A 87 -5.99 -5.75 0.18
C ILE A 87 -5.81 -7.01 -0.68
N LEU A 88 -4.98 -6.90 -1.72
CA LEU A 88 -4.45 -8.01 -2.49
C LEU A 88 -3.02 -8.24 -2.01
N ALA A 89 -2.67 -9.47 -1.66
CA ALA A 89 -1.32 -9.80 -1.21
C ALA A 89 -0.72 -10.84 -2.14
N THR A 90 0.52 -10.61 -2.58
CA THR A 90 1.29 -11.60 -3.35
C THR A 90 2.34 -12.24 -2.44
N THR A 91 2.61 -13.52 -2.67
CA THR A 91 3.70 -14.26 -2.03
C THR A 91 4.24 -15.30 -3.01
N ALA A 92 5.54 -15.55 -2.96
CA ALA A 92 6.15 -16.75 -3.53
C ALA A 92 5.94 -17.94 -2.59
#